data_AF-A0A9W3SIT2-F1
#
_entry.id   AF-A0A9W3SIT2-F1
#
_cell.length_a   1.000
_cell.length_b   1.000
_cell.length_c   1.000
_cell.angle_alpha   90.00
_cell.angle_beta   90.00
_cell.angle_gamma   90.00
#
_symmetry.space_group_name_H-M   'P 1'
#
loop_
_entity.id
_entity.type
_entity.pdbx_description
1 polymer ?
#
loop_
_entity_poly.entity_id
_entity_poly.type
_entity_poly.pdbx_seq_one_letter_code
_entity_poly.pdbx_strand_id
1 'polypeptide(L)' 'MQAKIGETIVFERDGMEITGIVIKKYERSILIEIVTAMGGDFPYDRTVVNHRKYRLCIDKAK' A
#
# COMPACT_ATOMS: atom_id res chain seq x y z
N MET A 1 12.56 -4.44 -3.26
CA MET A 1 12.00 -5.73 -2.82
C MET A 1 10.50 -5.73 -3.10
N GLN A 2 9.93 -6.84 -3.57
CA GLN A 2 8.48 -6.95 -3.73
C GLN A 2 7.83 -7.28 -2.39
N ALA A 3 6.69 -6.66 -2.09
CA ALA A 3 5.94 -6.93 -0.87
C ALA A 3 5.37 -8.36 -0.91
N LYS A 4 5.27 -8.95 0.26
CA LYS A 4 4.61 -10.24 0.52
C LYS A 4 3.19 -9.98 1.01
N ILE A 5 2.34 -11.00 0.87
CA ILE A 5 1.00 -10.96 1.45
C ILE A 5 1.13 -10.79 2.97
N GLY A 6 0.32 -9.89 3.54
CA GLY A 6 0.36 -9.51 4.95
C GLY A 6 1.34 -8.38 5.30
N GLU A 7 2.22 -7.97 4.39
CA GLU A 7 3.08 -6.81 4.63
C GLU A 7 2.34 -5.50 4.42
N THR A 8 2.70 -4.49 5.21
CA THR A 8 2.22 -3.12 5.07
C THR A 8 3.07 -2.37 4.05
N ILE A 9 2.42 -1.66 3.14
CA ILE A 9 3.06 -0.77 2.18
C ILE A 9 2.52 0.65 2.31
N VAL A 10 3.34 1.61 1.87
CA VAL A 10 2.95 3.01 1.74
C VAL A 10 3.14 3.45 0.30
N PHE A 11 2.16 4.15 -0.26
CA PHE A 11 2.27 4.77 -1.58
C PHE A 11 1.63 6.16 -1.57
N GLU A 12 2.11 7.01 -2.46
CA GLU A 12 1.59 8.37 -2.63
C GLU A 12 0.73 8.46 -3.89
N ARG A 13 -0.39 9.15 -3.77
CA ARG A 13 -1.29 9.44 -4.89
C ARG A 13 -2.00 10.77 -4.66
N ASP A 14 -1.93 11.66 -5.65
CA ASP A 14 -2.67 12.93 -5.64
C ASP A 14 -2.41 13.78 -4.37
N GLY A 15 -1.18 13.73 -3.84
CA GLY A 15 -0.78 14.41 -2.61
C GLY A 15 -1.17 13.70 -1.31
N MET A 16 -1.84 12.56 -1.39
CA MET A 16 -2.19 11.73 -0.24
C MET A 16 -1.14 10.64 -0.02
N GLU A 17 -0.81 10.39 1.24
CA GLU A 17 -0.04 9.22 1.66
C GLU A 17 -1.00 8.13 2.12
N ILE A 18 -0.94 6.97 1.48
CA ILE A 18 -1.89 5.88 1.71
C ILE A 18 -1.12 4.65 2.19
N THR A 19 -1.54 4.12 3.34
CA THR A 19 -1.00 2.91 3.94
C THR A 19 -1.99 1.77 3.77
N GLY A 20 -1.50 0.59 3.36
CA GLY A 20 -2.35 -0.58 3.23
C GLY A 20 -1.60 -1.89 3.34
N ILE A 21 -2.36 -2.97 3.58
CA ILE A 21 -1.86 -4.32 3.77
C ILE A 21 -2.05 -5.12 2.49
N VAL A 22 -1.02 -5.85 2.05
CA VAL A 22 -1.10 -6.69 0.85
C VAL A 22 -2.00 -7.90 1.09
N ILE A 23 -3.09 -8.00 0.31
CA ILE A 23 -4.02 -9.13 0.38
C ILE A 23 -3.90 -10.08 -0.81
N LYS A 24 -3.35 -9.63 -1.95
CA LYS A 24 -3.09 -10.48 -3.12
C LYS A 24 -1.95 -9.96 -3.97
N LYS A 25 -1.20 -10.87 -4.60
CA LYS A 25 -0.13 -10.55 -5.56
C LYS A 25 -0.51 -10.93 -6.98
N TYR A 26 -0.10 -10.09 -7.91
CA TYR A 26 -0.08 -10.33 -9.35
C TYR A 26 1.35 -10.24 -9.86
N GLU A 27 1.57 -10.54 -11.14
CA GLU A 27 2.91 -10.49 -11.75
C GLU A 27 3.54 -9.08 -11.66
N ARG A 28 2.72 -8.02 -11.79
CA ARG A 28 3.19 -6.63 -11.91
C ARG A 28 2.57 -5.67 -10.89
N SER A 29 1.74 -6.19 -9.99
CA SER A 29 1.01 -5.38 -9.02
C SER A 29 0.61 -6.18 -7.78
N ILE A 30 0.14 -5.45 -6.77
CA ILE A 30 -0.46 -5.98 -5.55
C ILE A 30 -1.85 -5.38 -5.36
N LEU A 31 -2.77 -6.17 -4.84
CA LEU A 31 -4.01 -5.68 -4.26
C LEU A 31 -3.77 -5.46 -2.77
N ILE A 32 -4.16 -4.30 -2.28
CA ILE A 32 -4.06 -3.95 -0.87
C ILE A 32 -5.44 -3.60 -0.30
N GLU A 33 -5.58 -3.78 1.00
CA GLU A 33 -6.63 -3.19 1.81
C GLU A 33 -6.10 -1.92 2.48
N ILE A 34 -6.87 -0.84 2.39
CA ILE A 34 -6.48 0.47 2.92
C ILE A 34 -6.65 0.46 4.44
N VAL A 35 -5.60 0.89 5.13
CA VAL A 35 -5.60 1.03 6.60
C VAL A 35 -5.75 2.50 6.97
N THR A 36 -4.98 3.38 6.33
CA THR A 36 -5.07 4.83 6.53
C THR A 36 -4.79 5.58 5.24
N ALA A 37 -5.42 6.74 5.09
CA ALA A 37 -5.10 7.75 4.09
C ALA A 37 -4.86 9.08 4.81
N MET A 38 -3.72 9.71 4.58
CA MET A 38 -3.37 11.02 5.10
C MET A 38 -3.38 12.04 3.96
N GLY A 39 -3.88 13.25 4.23
CA GLY A 39 -3.98 14.31 3.22
C GLY A 39 -5.29 14.32 2.43
N GLY A 40 -6.25 13.45 2.77
CA GLY A 40 -7.58 13.42 2.19
C GLY A 40 -8.30 12.10 2.44
N ASP A 41 -9.54 12.00 1.95
CA ASP A 41 -10.31 10.76 1.98
C ASP A 41 -10.06 9.95 0.72
N PHE A 42 -9.63 8.69 0.90
CA PHE A 42 -9.50 7.75 -0.21
C PHE A 42 -10.80 6.94 -0.33
N PRO A 43 -11.50 6.98 -1.48
CA PRO A 43 -12.89 6.51 -1.57
C PRO A 43 -13.06 5.00 -1.70
N TYR A 44 -11.96 4.23 -1.62
CA TYR A 44 -11.99 2.78 -1.81
C TYR A 44 -11.34 2.06 -0.64
N ASP A 45 -12.01 1.02 -0.13
CA ASP A 45 -11.44 0.16 0.91
C ASP A 45 -10.23 -0.65 0.40
N ARG A 46 -10.13 -0.84 -0.92
CA ARG A 46 -9.09 -1.65 -1.56
C ARG A 46 -8.64 -1.03 -2.88
N THR A 47 -7.37 -1.22 -3.21
CA THR A 47 -6.82 -0.72 -4.48
C THR A 47 -5.66 -1.55 -4.99
N VAL A 48 -5.38 -1.44 -6.28
CA VAL A 48 -4.25 -2.12 -6.93
C VAL A 48 -3.09 -1.14 -7.09
N VAL A 49 -1.92 -1.54 -6.58
CA VAL A 49 -0.70 -0.74 -6.64
C VAL A 49 0.37 -1.47 -7.44
N ASN A 50 1.04 -0.76 -8.35
CA ASN A 50 2.15 -1.30 -9.12
C ASN A 50 3.37 -1.55 -8.21
N HIS A 51 4.13 -2.62 -8.44
CA HIS A 51 5.37 -2.93 -7.71
C HIS A 51 6.43 -1.82 -7.69
N ARG A 52 6.33 -0.83 -8.57
CA ARG A 52 7.25 0.32 -8.67
C ARG A 52 6.79 1.57 -7.92
N LYS A 53 5.54 1.60 -7.44
CA LYS A 53 4.91 2.82 -6.90
C LYS A 53 4.66 2.77 -5.39
N TYR A 54 5.30 1.87 -4.65
CA TYR A 54 5.17 1.81 -3.19
C TYR A 54 6.53 1.60 -2.50
N ARG A 55 6.55 1.93 -1.22
CA ARG A 55 7.61 1.61 -0.26
C ARG A 55 7.08 0.58 0.74
N LEU A 56 7.95 -0.33 1.20
CA LEU A 56 7.60 -1.19 2.33
C LEU A 56 7.51 -0.32 3.58
N CYS A 57 6.40 -0.44 4.33
CA CYS A 57 6.33 0.15 5.66
C CYS A 57 7.16 -0.76 6.57
N ILE A 58 8.44 -0.42 6.70
CA ILE A 58 9.31 -1.08 7.68
C ILE A 58 8.95 -0.41 9.00
N ASP A 59 8.02 -1.01 9.73
CA ASP A 59 7.92 -0.77 11.16
C ASP A 59 9.34 -0.92 11.70
N LYS A 60 9.96 0.18 12.11
CA LYS A 60 11.16 0.11 12.94
C LYS A 60 10.66 -0.46 14.26
N ALA A 61 10.58 -1.79 14.34
CA ALA A 61 10.42 -2.47 15.60
C ALA A 61 11.57 -2.04 16.51
N LYS A 62 11.28 -1.08 17.39
CA LYS A 62 11.99 -0.89 18.65
C LYS A 62 11.08 -0.21 19.65
#